data_AF-A0AA96XKR7-F1
#
_entry.id   AF-A0AA96XKR7-F1
#
_cell.length_a   1.000
_cell.length_b   1.000
_cell.length_c   1.000
_cell.angle_alpha   90.00
_cell.angle_beta   90.00
_cell.angle_gamma   90.00
#
_symmetry.space_group_name_H-M   'P 1'
#
loop_
_entity.id
_entity.type
_entity.pdbx_description
1 polymer ?
#
loop_
_entity_poly.entity_id
_entity_poly.type
_entity_poly.pdbx_seq_one_letter_code
_entity_poly.pdbx_strand_id
1 'polypeptide(L)'
;MKTFESQLRAWCGLLLVAGAVGCTVNFPDDVPYTCTETADCGGDGYVCTSLPDNGPRYCCLPDPTEVCNGLDDDCDGLVDNLETACYTGPEGTLDVGLCHAGESICTREASIACVGQVLPGTEICNGLDDDCDGTADEDFDLKTDPGHCGACNNDCSFLQDCVNGECVRRQELD
;
A
#
# COMPACT_ATOMS: atom_id res chain seq x y z
N MET A 1 -33.51 -6.28 -11.94
CA MET A 1 -34.14 -7.49 -12.52
C MET A 1 -34.22 -7.32 -14.03
N LYS A 2 -33.17 -7.70 -14.75
CA LYS A 2 -33.17 -7.83 -16.21
C LYS A 2 -32.72 -9.25 -16.52
N THR A 3 -33.47 -9.96 -17.35
CA THR A 3 -33.31 -11.37 -17.67
C THR A 3 -32.55 -11.52 -18.99
N PHE A 4 -31.46 -12.27 -19.03
CA PHE A 4 -30.83 -12.72 -20.28
C PHE A 4 -30.44 -14.20 -20.18
N GLU A 5 -30.74 -14.95 -21.24
CA GLU A 5 -30.64 -16.41 -21.32
C GLU A 5 -29.25 -16.86 -21.77
N SER A 6 -28.61 -17.77 -21.02
CA SER A 6 -27.58 -18.66 -21.55
C SER A 6 -27.58 -19.98 -20.78
N GLN A 7 -27.49 -21.07 -21.54
CA GLN A 7 -27.90 -22.43 -21.22
C GLN A 7 -27.05 -23.05 -20.11
N LEU A 8 -27.66 -23.55 -19.03
CA LEU A 8 -27.29 -24.82 -18.36
C LEU A 8 -28.36 -25.25 -17.33
N ARG A 9 -28.94 -26.43 -17.59
CA ARG A 9 -30.07 -27.12 -16.91
C ARG A 9 -31.49 -26.64 -17.26
N ALA A 10 -31.92 -27.03 -18.46
CA ALA A 10 -33.31 -26.93 -18.92
C ALA A 10 -34.27 -27.83 -18.11
N TRP A 11 -35.07 -27.23 -17.23
CA TRP A 11 -36.41 -27.72 -16.90
C TRP A 11 -37.40 -26.76 -17.56
N CYS A 12 -37.75 -27.03 -18.82
CA CYS A 12 -38.74 -26.26 -19.56
C CYS A 12 -40.14 -26.65 -19.06
N GLY A 13 -40.64 -25.91 -18.07
CA GLY A 13 -42.02 -25.99 -17.62
C GLY A 13 -42.95 -25.48 -18.72
N LEU A 14 -43.64 -26.40 -19.40
CA LEU A 14 -44.63 -26.12 -20.42
C LEU A 14 -45.88 -25.48 -19.77
N LEU A 15 -45.99 -24.15 -19.80
CA LEU A 15 -47.25 -23.45 -19.54
C LEU A 15 -47.39 -22.28 -20.50
N LEU A 16 -48.25 -22.50 -21.50
CA LEU A 16 -48.68 -21.55 -22.52
C LEU A 16 -49.57 -20.46 -21.90
N VAL A 17 -49.01 -19.34 -21.43
CA VAL A 17 -49.70 -18.03 -21.46
C VAL A 17 -48.66 -16.91 -21.49
N ALA A 18 -48.64 -16.15 -22.59
CA ALA A 18 -48.08 -14.80 -22.77
C ALA A 18 -46.64 -14.50 -22.28
N GLY A 19 -45.73 -14.35 -23.24
CA GLY A 19 -44.72 -13.28 -23.27
C GLY A 19 -43.57 -13.35 -22.27
N ALA A 20 -42.39 -13.69 -22.78
CA ALA A 20 -41.07 -13.71 -22.13
C ALA A 20 -40.86 -14.87 -21.13
N VAL A 21 -40.42 -16.01 -21.68
CA VAL A 21 -39.66 -16.99 -20.91
C VAL A 21 -38.25 -16.40 -20.82
N GLY A 22 -37.86 -15.92 -19.65
CA GLY A 22 -36.47 -15.54 -19.37
C GLY A 22 -35.98 -16.42 -18.24
N CYS A 23 -35.01 -17.29 -18.50
CA CYS A 23 -34.31 -18.00 -17.43
C CYS A 23 -33.54 -16.98 -16.58
N THR A 24 -33.90 -16.84 -15.30
CA THR A 24 -33.11 -16.05 -14.36
C THR A 24 -32.12 -16.98 -13.67
N VAL A 25 -30.86 -16.84 -14.02
CA VAL A 25 -29.76 -17.42 -13.27
C VAL A 25 -29.38 -16.41 -12.18
N ASN A 26 -29.70 -16.74 -10.94
CA ASN A 26 -29.17 -16.02 -9.78
C ASN A 26 -27.72 -16.47 -9.65
N PHE A 27 -26.79 -15.63 -10.08
CA PHE A 27 -25.38 -15.89 -9.85
C PHE A 27 -25.02 -15.41 -8.44
N PRO A 28 -24.17 -16.15 -7.71
CA PRO A 28 -23.53 -15.60 -6.52
C PRO A 28 -22.72 -14.38 -6.95
N ASP A 29 -22.78 -13.31 -6.17
CA ASP A 29 -22.06 -12.07 -6.46
C ASP A 29 -20.52 -12.25 -6.44
N ASP A 30 -20.02 -13.42 -6.02
CA ASP A 30 -18.62 -13.65 -5.64
C ASP A 30 -17.87 -14.74 -6.46
N VAL A 31 -18.28 -15.07 -7.70
CA VAL A 31 -17.50 -16.01 -8.55
C VAL A 31 -17.23 -15.49 -9.97
N PRO A 32 -15.95 -15.40 -10.40
CA PRO A 32 -15.62 -15.03 -11.77
C PRO A 32 -16.09 -16.12 -12.74
N TYR A 33 -16.95 -15.72 -13.67
CA TYR A 33 -17.53 -16.58 -14.69
C TYR A 33 -16.61 -16.63 -15.90
N THR A 34 -16.36 -17.82 -16.44
CA THR A 34 -15.44 -18.01 -17.56
C THR A 34 -16.04 -17.52 -18.88
N CYS A 35 -15.22 -16.93 -19.75
CA CYS A 35 -15.68 -16.38 -21.03
C CYS A 35 -14.73 -16.70 -22.20
N THR A 36 -15.27 -16.60 -23.42
CA THR A 36 -14.51 -16.73 -24.67
C THR A 36 -14.52 -15.43 -25.48
N GLU A 37 -15.51 -14.58 -25.25
CA GLU A 37 -15.60 -13.23 -25.79
C GLU A 37 -16.39 -12.32 -24.84
N THR A 38 -16.25 -11.00 -24.99
CA THR A 38 -16.96 -10.04 -24.12
C THR A 38 -18.49 -10.16 -24.21
N ALA A 39 -19.02 -10.69 -25.31
CA ALA A 39 -20.46 -10.93 -25.44
C ALA A 39 -20.98 -11.99 -24.45
N ASP A 40 -20.12 -12.89 -23.96
CA ASP A 40 -20.45 -13.86 -22.91
C ASP A 40 -20.71 -13.17 -21.56
N CYS A 41 -20.25 -11.92 -21.40
CA CYS A 41 -20.18 -11.25 -20.11
C CYS A 41 -21.47 -10.59 -19.63
N GLY A 42 -22.59 -10.76 -20.34
CA GLY A 42 -23.90 -10.22 -19.96
C GLY A 42 -24.13 -8.75 -20.29
N GLY A 43 -23.11 -8.01 -20.76
CA GLY A 43 -23.21 -6.60 -21.15
C GLY A 43 -22.89 -5.65 -20.00
N ASP A 44 -23.45 -4.43 -20.00
CA ASP A 44 -23.35 -3.46 -18.91
C ASP A 44 -21.91 -3.03 -18.49
N GLY A 45 -20.96 -3.07 -19.44
CA GLY A 45 -19.58 -2.62 -19.22
C GLY A 45 -18.60 -3.73 -18.82
N TYR A 46 -19.08 -4.96 -18.60
CA TYR A 46 -18.19 -6.09 -18.36
C TYR A 46 -17.32 -6.41 -19.58
N VAL A 47 -16.08 -6.78 -19.34
CA VAL A 47 -15.07 -7.18 -20.33
C VAL A 47 -14.64 -8.62 -20.09
N CYS A 48 -14.26 -9.34 -21.15
CA CYS A 48 -13.68 -10.68 -21.04
C CYS A 48 -12.16 -10.62 -21.10
N THR A 49 -11.52 -10.60 -19.93
CA THR A 49 -10.06 -10.53 -19.75
C THR A 49 -9.47 -11.91 -19.39
N SER A 50 -8.15 -11.98 -19.18
CA SER A 50 -7.42 -13.20 -18.81
C SER A 50 -6.47 -12.95 -17.67
N LEU A 51 -6.44 -13.88 -16.71
CA LEU A 51 -5.39 -13.94 -15.71
C LEU A 51 -4.00 -14.10 -16.38
N PRO A 52 -2.90 -13.78 -15.68
CA PRO A 52 -1.56 -13.81 -16.25
C PRO A 52 -1.15 -15.25 -16.58
N ASP A 53 -0.04 -15.42 -17.29
CA ASP A 53 0.52 -16.73 -17.65
C ASP A 53 -0.44 -17.62 -18.47
N ASN A 54 -1.31 -17.00 -19.29
CA ASN A 54 -2.38 -17.68 -20.04
C ASN A 54 -3.39 -18.37 -19.12
N GLY A 55 -3.71 -17.73 -17.99
CA GLY A 55 -4.73 -18.20 -17.07
C GLY A 55 -6.13 -18.22 -17.70
N PRO A 56 -7.12 -18.79 -16.99
CA PRO A 56 -8.49 -18.83 -17.47
C PRO A 56 -9.01 -17.41 -17.71
N ARG A 57 -9.83 -17.28 -18.76
CA ARG A 57 -10.54 -16.04 -19.05
C ARG A 57 -11.75 -15.91 -18.15
N TYR A 58 -12.03 -14.69 -17.72
CA TYR A 58 -13.18 -14.36 -16.89
C TYR A 58 -13.75 -13.01 -17.29
N CYS A 59 -14.99 -12.80 -16.89
CA CYS A 59 -15.64 -11.54 -17.04
C CYS A 59 -15.42 -10.66 -15.82
N CYS A 60 -15.11 -9.39 -16.08
CA CYS A 60 -14.72 -8.40 -15.09
C CYS A 60 -15.39 -7.07 -15.42
N LEU A 61 -15.80 -6.30 -14.42
CA LEU A 61 -16.36 -4.96 -14.60
C LEU A 61 -15.29 -3.95 -14.17
N PRO A 62 -14.65 -3.21 -15.10
CA PRO A 62 -13.51 -2.37 -14.74
C PRO A 62 -13.89 -1.24 -13.79
N ASP A 63 -13.27 -1.24 -12.61
CA ASP A 63 -13.16 -0.12 -11.68
C ASP A 63 -11.72 0.39 -11.70
N PRO A 64 -11.47 1.71 -11.72
CA PRO A 64 -10.10 2.23 -11.71
C PRO A 64 -9.32 1.97 -10.40
N THR A 65 -9.94 1.38 -9.38
CA THR A 65 -9.34 1.19 -8.06
C THR A 65 -9.27 -0.29 -7.70
N GLU A 66 -8.05 -0.82 -7.61
CA GLU A 66 -7.77 -2.11 -6.99
C GLU A 66 -8.04 -2.07 -5.48
N VAL A 67 -8.80 -3.04 -4.96
CA VAL A 67 -8.94 -3.26 -3.52
C VAL A 67 -8.60 -4.70 -3.16
N CYS A 68 -8.14 -4.93 -1.94
CA CYS A 68 -7.80 -6.28 -1.49
C CYS A 68 -9.05 -7.15 -1.23
N ASN A 69 -9.71 -7.62 -2.29
CA ASN A 69 -10.93 -8.44 -2.20
C ASN A 69 -10.75 -9.82 -2.87
N GLY A 70 -9.58 -10.10 -3.45
CA GLY A 70 -9.30 -11.35 -4.17
C GLY A 70 -9.86 -11.40 -5.58
N LEU A 71 -10.32 -10.27 -6.11
CA LEU A 71 -10.77 -10.07 -7.48
C LEU A 71 -9.75 -9.17 -8.20
N ASP A 72 -9.83 -9.21 -9.52
CA ASP A 72 -9.21 -8.19 -10.37
C ASP A 72 -10.31 -7.14 -10.61
N ASP A 73 -10.20 -5.99 -9.95
CA ASP A 73 -11.19 -4.93 -10.00
C ASP A 73 -10.98 -4.04 -11.22
N ASP A 74 -9.73 -3.83 -11.64
CA ASP A 74 -9.38 -2.96 -12.77
C ASP A 74 -9.32 -3.67 -14.14
N CYS A 75 -9.49 -4.99 -14.11
CA CYS A 75 -9.49 -5.89 -15.25
C CYS A 75 -8.15 -5.95 -16.01
N ASP A 76 -7.04 -5.56 -15.39
CA ASP A 76 -5.70 -5.59 -16.00
C ASP A 76 -5.10 -7.00 -16.10
N GLY A 77 -5.77 -7.98 -15.49
CA GLY A 77 -5.43 -9.39 -15.48
C GLY A 77 -4.57 -9.79 -14.29
N LEU A 78 -4.16 -8.88 -13.41
CA LEU A 78 -3.53 -9.18 -12.13
C LEU A 78 -4.61 -9.09 -11.03
N VAL A 79 -4.42 -9.82 -9.95
CA VAL A 79 -5.38 -9.84 -8.83
C VAL A 79 -4.74 -9.10 -7.67
N ASP A 80 -5.49 -8.19 -7.05
CA ASP A 80 -5.08 -7.43 -5.87
C ASP A 80 -3.73 -6.68 -6.08
N ASN A 81 -3.45 -6.19 -7.30
CA ASN A 81 -2.20 -5.53 -7.67
C ASN A 81 -2.24 -4.01 -7.48
N LEU A 82 -2.28 -3.60 -6.22
CA LEU A 82 -2.31 -2.20 -5.82
C LEU A 82 -1.28 -1.35 -6.59
N GLU A 83 -1.75 -0.50 -7.49
CA GLU A 83 -0.94 0.35 -8.38
C GLU A 83 -0.36 1.60 -7.67
N THR A 84 0.10 1.53 -6.42
CA THR A 84 0.53 2.77 -5.73
C THR A 84 1.60 2.58 -4.65
N ALA A 85 2.60 3.46 -4.68
CA ALA A 85 3.47 3.75 -3.55
C ALA A 85 2.63 4.19 -2.34
N CYS A 86 3.05 3.83 -1.15
CA CYS A 86 2.35 4.18 0.09
C CYS A 86 3.30 4.85 1.07
N TYR A 87 2.73 5.71 1.89
CA TYR A 87 3.44 6.33 3.00
C TYR A 87 2.45 6.65 4.10
N THR A 88 2.68 6.10 5.29
CA THR A 88 1.78 6.27 6.44
C THR A 88 2.33 7.26 7.47
N GLY A 89 3.42 7.97 7.15
CA GLY A 89 4.01 8.98 8.02
C GLY A 89 3.22 10.30 8.02
N PRO A 90 3.55 11.21 8.96
CA PRO A 90 2.98 12.56 8.99
C PRO A 90 3.22 13.34 7.69
N GLU A 91 2.32 14.26 7.36
CA GLU A 91 2.50 15.17 6.23
C GLU A 91 3.80 15.99 6.38
N GLY A 92 4.55 16.14 5.30
CA GLY A 92 5.80 16.89 5.27
C GLY A 92 7.05 16.10 5.63
N THR A 93 6.93 14.83 6.04
CA THR A 93 8.07 13.95 6.37
C THR A 93 8.49 13.02 5.23
N LEU A 94 7.66 12.89 4.19
CA LEU A 94 7.97 12.04 3.03
C LEU A 94 9.15 12.61 2.25
N ASP A 95 10.13 11.75 1.94
CA ASP A 95 11.35 12.09 1.21
C ASP A 95 12.21 13.17 1.90
N VAL A 96 12.08 13.25 3.24
CA VAL A 96 12.92 14.07 4.13
C VAL A 96 13.80 13.15 4.95
N GLY A 97 15.09 13.48 5.05
CA GLY A 97 16.05 12.67 5.78
C GLY A 97 16.13 11.24 5.27
N LEU A 98 15.92 10.28 6.18
CA LEU A 98 15.85 8.86 5.86
C LEU A 98 14.45 8.37 5.44
N CYS A 99 13.41 9.18 5.66
CA CYS A 99 12.04 8.77 5.41
C CYS A 99 11.73 8.66 3.92
N HIS A 100 11.04 7.57 3.56
CA HIS A 100 10.62 7.34 2.19
C HIS A 100 9.39 6.45 2.12
N ALA A 101 8.68 6.54 0.99
CA ALA A 101 7.54 5.69 0.68
C ALA A 101 7.96 4.20 0.52
N GLY A 102 7.00 3.33 0.80
CA GLY A 102 7.06 1.90 0.49
C GLY A 102 6.15 1.51 -0.65
N GLU A 103 5.96 0.20 -0.83
CA GLU A 103 5.04 -0.38 -1.78
C GLU A 103 3.80 -0.94 -1.06
N SER A 104 2.63 -0.67 -1.62
CA SER A 104 1.37 -1.22 -1.11
C SER A 104 1.26 -2.70 -1.49
N ILE A 105 0.92 -3.55 -0.52
CA ILE A 105 0.62 -4.96 -0.76
C ILE A 105 -0.69 -5.35 -0.09
N CYS A 106 -1.41 -6.30 -0.68
CA CYS A 106 -2.52 -6.95 -0.02
C CYS A 106 -2.02 -8.03 0.95
N THR A 107 -2.48 -7.93 2.20
CA THR A 107 -2.21 -8.95 3.22
C THR A 107 -3.20 -10.11 3.10
N ARG A 108 -2.93 -11.20 3.81
CA ARG A 108 -3.83 -12.37 3.88
C ARG A 108 -5.19 -12.04 4.52
N GLU A 109 -5.30 -10.91 5.22
CA GLU A 109 -6.51 -10.48 5.92
C GLU A 109 -7.34 -9.50 5.07
N ALA A 110 -7.09 -9.43 3.75
CA ALA A 110 -7.78 -8.50 2.85
C ALA A 110 -7.60 -7.03 3.27
N SER A 111 -6.40 -6.69 3.77
CA SER A 111 -6.02 -5.33 4.17
C SER A 111 -4.77 -4.86 3.44
N ILE A 112 -4.60 -3.55 3.32
CA ILE A 112 -3.42 -2.95 2.69
C ILE A 112 -2.32 -2.80 3.74
N ALA A 113 -1.13 -3.32 3.43
CA ALA A 113 0.09 -3.04 4.16
C ALA A 113 1.04 -2.21 3.30
N CYS A 114 1.77 -1.30 3.93
CA CYS A 114 2.81 -0.53 3.27
C CYS A 114 4.18 -1.08 3.64
N VAL A 115 4.81 -1.81 2.71
CA VAL A 115 6.05 -2.53 2.96
C VAL A 115 7.24 -1.74 2.43
N GLY A 116 8.30 -1.67 3.22
CA GLY A 116 9.54 -1.00 2.85
C GLY A 116 9.53 0.51 3.06
N GLN A 117 8.45 1.11 3.56
CA GLN A 117 8.48 2.51 3.99
C GLN A 117 9.42 2.70 5.19
N VAL A 118 10.04 3.89 5.27
CA VAL A 118 10.76 4.37 6.44
C VAL A 118 10.00 5.56 6.99
N LEU A 119 9.60 5.46 8.26
CA LEU A 119 8.80 6.47 8.96
C LEU A 119 9.69 7.25 9.94
N PRO A 120 9.27 8.47 10.35
CA PRO A 120 9.93 9.23 11.39
C PRO A 120 10.21 8.39 12.63
N GLY A 121 11.48 8.33 12.99
CA GLY A 121 12.01 7.66 14.15
C GLY A 121 12.23 8.62 15.32
N THR A 122 12.99 8.14 16.30
CA THR A 122 13.65 8.99 17.28
C THR A 122 15.03 9.29 16.76
N GLU A 123 15.46 10.54 16.86
CA GLU A 123 16.81 10.97 16.52
C GLU A 123 17.87 10.10 17.22
N ILE A 124 18.83 9.63 16.45
CA ILE A 124 20.01 8.93 16.92
C ILE A 124 21.20 9.71 16.42
N CYS A 125 22.10 10.09 17.32
CA CYS A 125 23.27 10.90 16.96
C CYS A 125 24.22 10.13 16.01
N ASN A 126 23.96 10.21 14.71
CA ASN A 126 24.55 9.36 13.67
C ASN A 126 24.87 10.16 12.38
N GLY A 127 24.53 11.45 12.31
CA GLY A 127 24.75 12.31 11.15
C GLY A 127 23.64 12.26 10.10
N LEU A 128 22.51 11.60 10.41
CA LEU A 128 21.34 11.44 9.56
C LEU A 128 20.13 12.08 10.25
N ASP A 129 19.11 12.34 9.46
CA ASP A 129 17.82 12.87 9.88
C ASP A 129 16.88 11.66 10.02
N ASP A 130 16.82 11.12 11.24
CA ASP A 130 16.08 9.89 11.60
C ASP A 130 14.60 10.20 11.88
N ASP A 131 14.29 11.40 12.36
CA ASP A 131 12.93 11.85 12.64
C ASP A 131 12.26 12.60 11.47
N CYS A 132 13.04 12.85 10.42
CA CYS A 132 12.61 13.39 9.13
C CYS A 132 12.00 14.78 9.25
N ASP A 133 12.56 15.62 10.12
CA ASP A 133 12.18 17.02 10.31
C ASP A 133 12.93 18.00 9.37
N GLY A 134 13.96 17.49 8.69
CA GLY A 134 14.78 18.23 7.72
C GLY A 134 16.15 18.67 8.25
N THR A 135 16.47 18.36 9.51
CA THR A 135 17.80 18.56 10.10
C THR A 135 18.33 17.22 10.60
N ALA A 136 19.66 17.08 10.69
CA ALA A 136 20.27 15.88 11.24
C ALA A 136 20.76 16.15 12.66
N ASP A 137 20.48 15.23 13.59
CA ASP A 137 20.93 15.23 14.98
C ASP A 137 20.61 16.52 15.77
N GLU A 138 19.59 17.30 15.40
CA GLU A 138 19.24 18.59 16.02
C GLU A 138 18.73 18.47 17.47
N ASP A 139 18.24 17.29 17.84
CA ASP A 139 17.85 16.95 19.21
C ASP A 139 19.05 16.76 20.17
N PHE A 140 20.29 16.73 19.67
CA PHE A 140 21.49 16.57 20.48
C PHE A 140 22.19 17.90 20.79
N ASP A 141 22.51 18.15 22.07
CA ASP A 141 23.24 19.35 22.48
C ASP A 141 24.74 19.23 22.20
N LEU A 142 25.15 19.60 20.99
CA LEU A 142 26.55 19.58 20.61
C LEU A 142 27.41 20.68 21.28
N LYS A 143 26.83 21.57 22.09
CA LYS A 143 27.55 22.71 22.67
C LYS A 143 27.92 22.51 24.12
N THR A 144 27.08 21.79 24.88
CA THR A 144 27.28 21.64 26.31
C THR A 144 27.20 20.19 26.81
N ASP A 145 26.71 19.26 26.00
CA ASP A 145 26.73 17.84 26.38
C ASP A 145 28.15 17.27 26.24
N PRO A 146 28.76 16.78 27.35
CA PRO A 146 30.04 16.09 27.28
C PRO A 146 30.00 14.80 26.45
N GLY A 147 28.82 14.21 26.19
CA GLY A 147 28.69 12.99 25.37
C GLY A 147 28.65 13.23 23.86
N HIS A 148 28.39 14.46 23.43
CA HIS A 148 28.19 14.82 22.03
C HIS A 148 28.94 16.13 21.68
N CYS A 149 30.09 16.37 22.32
CA CYS A 149 30.70 17.70 22.30
C CYS A 149 31.26 18.08 20.91
N GLY A 150 30.62 19.02 20.24
CA GLY A 150 30.98 19.51 18.90
C GLY A 150 30.60 18.58 17.75
N ALA A 151 30.33 17.30 18.03
CA ALA A 151 29.87 16.30 17.08
C ALA A 151 29.27 15.09 17.81
N CYS A 152 28.45 14.31 17.11
CA CYS A 152 27.87 13.09 17.64
C CYS A 152 28.91 12.10 18.18
N ASN A 153 28.60 11.53 19.35
CA ASN A 153 29.43 10.58 20.08
C ASN A 153 30.86 11.07 20.34
N ASN A 154 31.07 12.39 20.35
CA ASN A 154 32.34 12.98 20.75
C ASN A 154 32.38 13.18 22.27
N ASP A 155 32.66 12.08 22.97
CA ASP A 155 32.76 12.05 24.42
C ASP A 155 34.00 12.82 24.93
N CYS A 156 33.77 13.87 25.71
CA CYS A 156 34.82 14.49 26.50
C CYS A 156 35.33 13.50 27.57
N SER A 157 36.63 13.53 27.84
CA SER A 157 37.19 12.69 28.91
C SER A 157 36.62 13.10 30.28
N PHE A 158 36.72 12.20 31.27
CA PHE A 158 36.27 12.47 32.64
C PHE A 158 36.85 13.75 33.29
N LEU A 159 37.94 14.30 32.76
CA LEU A 159 38.56 15.54 33.26
C LEU A 159 38.23 16.77 32.41
N GLN A 160 37.30 16.65 31.47
CA GLN A 160 36.88 17.72 30.56
C GLN A 160 35.39 18.03 30.71
N ASP A 161 35.04 19.26 30.38
CA ASP A 161 33.67 19.74 30.20
C ASP A 161 33.51 20.17 28.74
N CYS A 162 32.27 20.12 28.22
CA CYS A 162 31.98 20.65 26.89
C CYS A 162 31.63 22.13 26.98
N VAL A 163 32.42 22.97 26.31
CA VAL A 163 32.19 24.42 26.26
C VAL A 163 32.18 24.87 24.81
N ASN A 164 31.01 25.29 24.33
CA ASN A 164 30.79 25.73 22.95
C ASN A 164 31.23 24.69 21.90
N GLY A 165 31.06 23.40 22.20
CA GLY A 165 31.43 22.29 21.30
C GLY A 165 32.90 21.90 21.35
N GLU A 166 33.67 22.39 22.31
CA GLU A 166 35.06 21.99 22.53
C GLU A 166 35.24 21.37 23.93
N CYS A 167 35.91 20.21 24.00
CA CYS A 167 36.25 19.57 25.28
C CYS A 167 37.42 20.29 25.97
N VAL A 168 37.11 21.10 26.98
CA VAL A 168 38.08 21.87 27.77
C VAL A 168 38.36 21.21 29.10
N ARG A 169 39.60 21.27 29.63
CA ARG A 169 39.94 20.62 30.91
C ARG A 169 39.31 21.36 32.09
N ARG A 170 38.81 20.62 33.08
CA ARG A 170 38.16 21.15 34.30
C ARG A 170 39.04 21.99 35.21
N GLN A 171 40.35 21.94 35.03
CA GLN A 171 41.31 22.71 35.83
C GLN A 171 41.66 24.02 35.10
N GLU A 172 40.78 25.02 35.22
CA GLU A 172 41.03 26.48 35.09
C GLU A 172 39.71 27.30 34.99
N LEU A 173 38.62 26.83 35.62
CA LEU A 173 37.44 27.68 35.89
C LEU A 173 37.61 28.35 37.28
N ASP A 174 38.60 29.24 37.40
CA ASP A 174 38.78 30.16 38.53
C ASP A 174 38.61 31.62 38.06
#